data_AF-B3M5L5-F1
#
_entry.id   AF-B3M5L5-F1
#
_cell.length_a   1.000
_cell.length_b   1.000
_cell.length_c   1.000
_cell.angle_alpha   90.00
_cell.angle_beta   90.00
_cell.angle_gamma   90.00
#
_symmetry.space_group_name_H-M   'P 1'
#
loop_
_entity.id
_entity.type
_entity.pdbx_description
1 polymer ?
#
loop_
_entity_poly.entity_id
_entity_poly.type
_entity_poly.pdbx_seq_one_letter_code
_entity_poly.pdbx_strand_id
1 'polypeptide(L)'
;MNNVAHDYAKIIQSADLEKEINPLCTNIDDMLARLDEFETLLASVRAESNGMMANNVCSILAFSENFDQLRTRIDSLEQFVGCVSTNLGEVERAVDISEEELHVTDYSIKGLLIKPLKAKLTASDSSNSSGQPRTNLIDGQFQPVKVYKSDDYFGKVEEETPAEMILSGQLD
;
A
#
# COMPACT_ATOMS: atom_id res chain seq x y z
N MET A 1 83.17 -42.07 25.15
CA MET A 1 82.23 -40.98 24.79
C MET A 1 81.85 -40.97 23.30
N ASN A 2 82.73 -41.34 22.36
CA ASN A 2 82.44 -41.24 20.91
C ASN A 2 81.36 -42.21 20.36
N ASN A 3 81.03 -43.30 21.07
CA ASN A 3 80.08 -44.30 20.58
C ASN A 3 78.62 -43.84 20.68
N VAL A 4 78.29 -43.12 21.76
CA VAL A 4 76.93 -42.61 22.01
C VAL A 4 76.54 -41.53 21.00
N ALA A 5 77.46 -40.61 20.68
CA ALA A 5 77.22 -39.59 19.66
C ALA A 5 77.00 -40.20 18.26
N HIS A 6 77.71 -41.29 17.95
CA HIS A 6 77.54 -42.02 16.70
C HIS A 6 76.18 -42.74 16.63
N ASP A 7 75.73 -43.35 17.74
CA ASP A 7 74.42 -43.99 17.81
C ASP A 7 73.27 -42.99 17.67
N TYR A 8 73.35 -41.82 18.31
CA TYR A 8 72.36 -40.74 18.12
C TYR A 8 72.37 -40.18 16.69
N ALA A 9 73.55 -39.99 16.09
CA ALA A 9 73.66 -39.56 14.70
C ALA A 9 73.03 -40.57 13.74
N LYS A 10 73.20 -41.87 14.01
CA LYS A 10 72.58 -42.96 13.24
C LYS A 10 71.06 -42.95 13.38
N ILE A 11 70.53 -42.70 14.58
CA ILE A 11 69.08 -42.58 14.80
C ILE A 11 68.51 -41.41 14.00
N ILE A 12 69.15 -40.24 14.05
CA ILE A 12 68.70 -39.04 13.32
C ILE A 12 68.83 -39.22 11.80
N GLN A 13 69.89 -39.89 11.32
CA GLN A 13 70.03 -40.23 9.89
C GLN A 13 69.05 -41.31 9.43
N SER A 14 68.63 -42.21 10.34
CA SER A 14 67.62 -43.24 10.04
C SER A 14 66.19 -42.74 10.18
N ALA A 15 65.98 -41.67 10.95
CA ALA A 15 64.72 -40.97 11.03
C ALA A 15 64.58 -40.10 9.78
N ASP A 16 63.73 -40.55 8.87
CA ASP A 16 63.38 -39.78 7.68
C ASP A 16 62.45 -38.62 8.07
N LEU A 17 63.04 -37.58 8.65
CA LEU A 17 62.34 -36.40 9.14
C LEU A 17 61.63 -35.66 7.99
N GLU A 18 62.16 -35.73 6.77
CA GLU A 18 61.51 -35.15 5.59
C GLU A 18 60.18 -35.84 5.29
N LYS A 19 60.11 -37.17 5.47
CA LYS A 19 58.88 -37.93 5.29
C LYS A 19 57.81 -37.63 6.36
N GLU A 20 58.20 -37.12 7.53
CA GLU A 20 57.24 -36.69 8.57
C GLU A 20 56.90 -35.20 8.47
N ILE A 21 57.84 -34.35 8.08
CA ILE A 21 57.67 -32.89 7.98
C ILE A 21 56.90 -32.49 6.72
N ASN A 22 57.17 -33.11 5.56
CA ASN A 22 56.52 -32.73 4.31
C ASN A 22 54.99 -32.89 4.36
N PRO A 23 54.42 -34.00 4.88
CA PRO A 23 52.96 -34.11 5.03
C PRO A 23 52.37 -33.04 5.95
N LEU A 24 53.10 -32.62 6.99
CA LEU A 24 52.66 -31.55 7.88
C LEU A 24 52.64 -30.20 7.15
N CYS A 25 53.68 -29.89 6.38
CA CYS A 25 53.74 -28.68 5.55
C CYS A 25 52.60 -28.66 4.52
N THR A 26 52.38 -29.76 3.80
CA THR A 26 51.27 -29.88 2.84
C THR A 26 49.91 -29.70 3.52
N ASN A 27 49.72 -30.26 4.71
CA ASN A 27 48.47 -30.08 5.45
C ASN A 27 48.24 -28.62 5.86
N ILE A 28 49.30 -27.93 6.30
CA ILE A 28 49.25 -26.50 6.63
C ILE A 28 48.89 -25.69 5.39
N ASP A 29 49.52 -25.96 4.24
CA ASP A 29 49.23 -25.27 2.98
C ASP A 29 47.76 -25.48 2.55
N ASP A 30 47.26 -26.71 2.66
CA ASP A 30 45.85 -27.04 2.39
C ASP A 30 44.91 -26.30 3.35
N MET A 31 45.27 -26.20 4.64
CA MET A 31 44.48 -25.45 5.62
C MET A 31 44.48 -23.95 5.33
N LEU A 32 45.61 -23.38 4.90
CA LEU A 32 45.70 -21.98 4.51
C LEU A 32 44.86 -21.69 3.26
N ALA A 33 44.92 -22.55 2.25
CA ALA A 33 44.09 -22.42 1.05
C ALA A 33 42.59 -22.46 1.40
N ARG A 34 42.18 -23.35 2.31
CA ARG A 34 40.78 -23.42 2.78
C ARG A 34 40.36 -22.18 3.55
N LEU A 35 41.26 -21.58 4.34
CA LEU A 35 40.96 -20.33 5.06
C LEU A 35 40.74 -19.16 4.12
N ASP A 36 41.53 -19.06 3.05
CA ASP A 36 41.37 -18.04 2.00
C ASP A 36 40.02 -18.19 1.27
N GLU A 37 39.62 -19.44 0.98
CA GLU A 37 38.30 -19.74 0.43
C GLU A 37 37.18 -19.33 1.40
N PHE A 38 37.32 -19.64 2.70
CA PHE A 38 36.34 -19.23 3.71
C PHE A 38 36.23 -17.70 3.84
N GLU A 39 37.35 -16.99 3.77
CA GLU A 39 37.34 -15.52 3.78
C GLU A 39 36.59 -14.96 2.57
N THR A 40 36.84 -15.53 1.39
CA THR A 40 36.14 -15.16 0.14
C THR A 40 34.63 -15.41 0.25
N LEU A 41 34.22 -16.58 0.79
CA LEU A 41 32.82 -16.89 1.01
C LEU A 41 32.16 -15.94 2.01
N LEU A 42 32.83 -15.61 3.11
CA LEU A 42 32.33 -14.65 4.10
C LEU A 42 32.19 -13.25 3.52
N ALA A 43 33.13 -12.82 2.67
CA ALA A 43 33.03 -11.56 1.96
C ALA A 43 31.81 -11.54 1.01
N SER A 44 31.59 -12.63 0.28
CA SER A 44 30.43 -12.78 -0.61
C SER A 44 29.11 -12.73 0.16
N VAL A 45 28.98 -13.48 1.26
CA VAL A 45 27.77 -13.49 2.10
C VAL A 45 27.49 -12.11 2.69
N ARG A 46 28.52 -11.38 3.14
CA ARG A 46 28.34 -10.00 3.63
C ARG A 46 27.88 -9.07 2.51
N ALA A 47 28.45 -9.18 1.32
CA ALA A 47 28.04 -8.38 0.16
C ALA A 47 26.58 -8.66 -0.22
N GLU A 48 26.17 -9.93 -0.25
CA GLU A 48 24.79 -10.34 -0.50
C GLU A 48 23.83 -9.82 0.58
N SER A 49 24.17 -10.00 1.86
CA SER A 49 23.36 -9.52 2.98
C SER A 49 23.17 -8.00 2.94
N ASN A 50 24.24 -7.26 2.67
CA ASN A 50 24.18 -5.80 2.52
C ASN A 50 23.32 -5.40 1.31
N GLY A 51 23.45 -6.12 0.18
CA GLY A 51 22.63 -5.92 -1.01
C GLY A 51 21.15 -6.20 -0.77
N MET A 52 20.82 -7.25 -0.02
CA MET A 52 19.44 -7.58 0.35
C MET A 52 18.82 -6.52 1.25
N MET A 53 19.55 -6.08 2.28
CA MET A 53 19.09 -5.06 3.22
C MET A 53 18.87 -3.72 2.52
N ALA A 54 19.86 -3.27 1.74
CA ALA A 54 19.81 -1.99 1.06
C ALA A 54 18.75 -1.92 -0.05
N ASN A 55 18.59 -2.98 -0.84
CA ASN A 55 17.71 -2.94 -2.01
C ASN A 55 16.30 -3.44 -1.74
N ASN A 56 16.12 -4.49 -0.95
CA ASN A 56 14.80 -5.10 -0.80
C ASN A 56 14.09 -4.56 0.44
N VAL A 57 14.75 -4.55 1.60
CA VAL A 57 14.12 -4.14 2.86
C VAL A 57 13.84 -2.64 2.87
N CYS A 58 14.84 -1.81 2.53
CA CYS A 58 14.65 -0.36 2.50
C CYS A 58 13.62 0.07 1.43
N SER A 59 13.58 -0.58 0.26
CA SER A 59 12.59 -0.24 -0.78
C SER A 59 11.16 -0.63 -0.39
N ILE A 60 10.97 -1.79 0.25
CA ILE A 60 9.65 -2.19 0.78
C ILE A 60 9.19 -1.21 1.86
N LEU A 61 10.09 -0.82 2.77
CA LEU A 61 9.77 0.18 3.79
C LEU A 61 9.46 1.55 3.18
N ALA A 62 10.19 1.99 2.16
CA ALA A 62 9.90 3.22 1.44
C ALA A 62 8.54 3.20 0.73
N PHE A 63 8.07 2.02 0.31
CA PHE A 63 6.75 1.86 -0.30
C PHE A 63 5.60 1.93 0.72
N SER A 64 5.86 1.71 2.01
CA SER A 64 4.81 1.73 3.05
C SER A 64 4.03 3.04 3.09
N GLU A 65 4.70 4.18 2.98
CA GLU A 65 4.04 5.49 2.96
C GLU A 65 3.11 5.65 1.74
N ASN A 66 3.55 5.19 0.57
CA ASN A 66 2.74 5.19 -0.65
C ASN A 66 1.50 4.29 -0.49
N PHE A 67 1.66 3.16 0.19
CA PHE A 67 0.56 2.25 0.49
C PHE A 67 -0.44 2.87 1.46
N ASP A 68 0.02 3.55 2.51
CA ASP A 68 -0.84 4.25 3.48
C ASP A 68 -1.61 5.40 2.82
N GLN A 69 -0.96 6.16 1.93
CA GLN A 69 -1.63 7.19 1.12
C GLN A 69 -2.69 6.58 0.20
N LEU A 70 -2.38 5.47 -0.48
CA LEU A 70 -3.35 4.78 -1.34
C LEU A 70 -4.53 4.24 -0.54
N ARG A 71 -4.27 3.61 0.61
CA ARG A 71 -5.30 3.15 1.54
C ARG A 71 -6.21 4.29 1.97
N THR A 72 -5.63 5.40 2.42
CA THR A 72 -6.40 6.58 2.86
C THR A 72 -7.30 7.11 1.74
N ARG A 73 -6.80 7.13 0.49
CA ARG A 73 -7.59 7.54 -0.68
C ARG A 73 -8.75 6.58 -0.97
N ILE A 74 -8.52 5.27 -0.83
CA ILE A 74 -9.57 4.25 -1.01
C ILE A 74 -10.63 4.39 0.09
N ASP A 75 -10.23 4.47 1.36
CA ASP A 75 -11.14 4.61 2.50
C ASP A 75 -11.98 5.90 2.39
N SER A 76 -11.38 7.00 1.91
CA SER A 76 -12.09 8.26 1.68
C SER A 76 -13.11 8.14 0.53
N LEU A 77 -12.75 7.44 -0.54
CA LEU A 77 -13.66 7.19 -1.66
C LEU A 77 -14.83 6.31 -1.24
N GLU A 78 -14.58 5.27 -0.44
CA GLU A 78 -15.62 4.38 0.08
C GLU A 78 -16.63 5.16 0.96
N GLN A 79 -16.14 6.01 1.86
CA GLN A 79 -16.99 6.89 2.66
C GLN A 79 -17.83 7.83 1.79
N PHE A 80 -17.24 8.43 0.75
CA PHE A 80 -17.96 9.29 -0.18
C PHE A 80 -19.07 8.53 -0.92
N VAL A 81 -18.75 7.35 -1.47
CA VAL A 81 -19.74 6.50 -2.15
C VAL A 81 -20.86 6.09 -1.20
N GLY A 82 -20.54 5.76 0.05
CA GLY A 82 -21.52 5.50 1.11
C GLY A 82 -22.47 6.67 1.32
N CYS A 83 -21.94 7.89 1.45
CA CYS A 83 -22.74 9.11 1.60
C CYS A 83 -23.67 9.34 0.39
N VAL A 84 -23.15 9.19 -0.83
CA VAL A 84 -23.94 9.31 -2.06
C VAL A 84 -25.07 8.28 -2.12
N SER A 85 -24.79 7.03 -1.73
CA SER A 85 -25.78 5.96 -1.68
C SER A 85 -26.91 6.27 -0.70
N THR A 86 -26.60 6.73 0.51
CA THR A 86 -27.59 7.17 1.50
C THR A 86 -28.45 8.30 0.97
N ASN A 87 -27.82 9.35 0.42
CA ASN A 87 -28.54 10.49 -0.14
C ASN A 87 -29.47 10.09 -1.30
N LEU A 88 -29.00 9.19 -2.18
CA LEU A 88 -29.81 8.67 -3.27
C LEU A 88 -31.02 7.89 -2.76
N GLY A 89 -30.86 7.11 -1.69
CA GLY A 89 -31.96 6.40 -1.03
C GLY A 89 -33.01 7.37 -0.44
N GLU A 90 -32.57 8.46 0.17
CA GLU A 90 -33.48 9.49 0.69
C GLU A 90 -34.24 10.21 -0.43
N VAL A 91 -33.55 10.59 -1.51
CA VAL A 91 -34.17 11.21 -2.70
C VAL A 91 -35.16 10.25 -3.35
N GLU A 92 -34.79 8.98 -3.52
CA GLU A 92 -35.68 7.96 -4.07
C GLU A 92 -36.96 7.84 -3.24
N ARG A 93 -36.83 7.77 -1.91
CA ARG A 93 -37.98 7.73 -1.00
C ARG A 93 -38.87 8.97 -1.14
N ALA A 94 -38.27 10.16 -1.21
CA ALA A 94 -39.04 11.39 -1.40
C ALA A 94 -39.79 11.39 -2.74
N VAL A 95 -39.18 10.87 -3.81
CA VAL A 95 -39.85 10.74 -5.10
C VAL A 95 -40.99 9.70 -5.04
N ASP A 96 -40.83 8.57 -4.34
CA ASP A 96 -41.94 7.59 -4.15
C ASP A 96 -43.16 8.27 -3.53
N ILE A 97 -42.94 9.01 -2.44
CA ILE A 97 -43.99 9.71 -1.70
C ILE A 97 -44.71 10.71 -2.61
N SER A 98 -43.96 11.53 -3.35
CA SER A 98 -44.56 12.53 -4.24
C SER A 98 -45.35 11.89 -5.39
N GLU A 99 -44.84 10.80 -5.97
CA GLU A 99 -45.53 10.09 -7.06
C GLU A 99 -46.80 9.38 -6.59
N GLU A 100 -46.79 8.84 -5.37
CA GLU A 100 -47.96 8.27 -4.72
C GLU A 100 -49.01 9.35 -4.42
N GLU A 101 -48.61 10.51 -3.90
CA GLU A 101 -49.51 11.65 -3.63
C GLU A 101 -50.11 12.27 -4.90
N LEU A 102 -49.35 12.29 -6.01
CA LEU A 102 -49.78 12.85 -7.29
C LEU A 102 -50.44 11.83 -8.24
N HIS A 103 -50.49 10.55 -7.86
CA HIS A 103 -50.95 9.44 -8.70
C HIS A 103 -50.24 9.35 -10.08
N VAL A 104 -48.94 9.66 -10.14
CA VAL A 104 -48.13 9.63 -11.36
C VAL A 104 -47.16 8.45 -11.29
N THR A 105 -47.57 7.28 -11.79
CA THR A 105 -46.76 6.05 -11.70
C THR A 105 -46.09 5.63 -13.01
N ASP A 106 -46.58 6.09 -14.18
CA ASP A 106 -46.22 5.50 -15.47
C ASP A 106 -45.05 6.20 -16.20
N TYR A 107 -44.72 7.45 -15.84
CA TYR A 107 -43.60 8.24 -16.39
C TYR A 107 -42.73 8.85 -15.28
N SER A 108 -42.48 8.05 -14.26
CA SER A 108 -41.73 8.43 -13.07
C SER A 108 -40.28 8.82 -13.36
N ILE A 109 -39.79 9.87 -12.69
CA ILE A 109 -38.38 10.32 -12.71
C ILE A 109 -37.44 9.17 -12.28
N LYS A 110 -37.93 8.24 -11.45
CA LYS A 110 -37.20 7.04 -11.05
C LYS A 110 -36.81 6.18 -12.24
N GLY A 111 -37.75 6.01 -13.17
CA GLY A 111 -37.59 5.18 -14.37
C GLY A 111 -36.49 5.72 -15.30
N LEU A 112 -36.42 7.04 -15.45
CA LEU A 112 -35.56 7.68 -16.44
C LEU A 112 -34.16 8.01 -15.89
N LEU A 113 -34.06 8.46 -14.64
CA LEU A 113 -32.81 9.03 -14.10
C LEU A 113 -32.21 8.20 -12.95
N ILE A 114 -33.04 7.62 -12.08
CA ILE A 114 -32.55 6.98 -10.85
C ILE A 114 -32.12 5.52 -11.08
N LYS A 115 -32.88 4.75 -11.87
CA LYS A 115 -32.54 3.34 -12.20
C LYS A 115 -31.17 3.17 -12.87
N PRO A 116 -30.78 3.98 -13.88
CA PRO A 116 -29.46 3.86 -14.51
C PRO A 116 -28.30 4.18 -13.55
N LEU A 117 -28.51 5.09 -12.59
CA LEU A 117 -27.48 5.49 -11.62
C LEU A 117 -27.23 4.40 -10.55
N LYS A 118 -28.29 3.74 -10.06
CA LYS A 118 -28.18 2.60 -9.12
C LYS A 118 -27.41 1.42 -9.72
N ALA A 119 -27.65 1.09 -10.98
CA ALA A 119 -26.94 0.02 -11.68
C ALA A 119 -25.42 0.21 -11.70
N LYS A 120 -24.95 1.45 -11.54
CA LYS A 120 -23.52 1.80 -11.48
C LYS A 120 -22.95 1.89 -10.06
N LEU A 121 -23.79 1.88 -9.02
CA LEU A 121 -23.42 2.19 -7.64
C LEU A 121 -23.66 1.06 -6.62
N THR A 122 -24.44 0.01 -6.94
CA THR A 122 -24.81 -1.01 -5.93
C THR A 122 -24.42 -2.44 -6.31
N ALA A 123 -23.52 -3.03 -5.51
CA ALA A 123 -23.58 -4.42 -5.06
C ALA A 123 -24.01 -4.38 -3.57
N SER A 124 -25.13 -5.03 -3.21
CA SER A 124 -25.83 -4.96 -1.91
C SER A 124 -26.48 -3.60 -1.62
N ASP A 125 -27.66 -3.44 -1.01
CA ASP A 125 -28.48 -4.32 -0.18
C ASP A 125 -29.94 -3.85 -0.29
N SER A 126 -30.88 -4.79 -0.40
CA SER A 126 -32.32 -4.49 -0.48
C SER A 126 -32.96 -4.82 0.87
N SER A 127 -33.17 -3.82 1.73
CA SER A 127 -33.97 -4.01 2.94
C SER A 127 -35.00 -2.89 3.16
N ASN A 128 -36.26 -3.32 3.12
CA ASN A 128 -37.43 -2.92 3.89
C ASN A 128 -37.59 -1.47 4.35
N SER A 129 -38.77 -0.89 4.07
CA SER A 129 -39.52 -0.22 5.13
C SER A 129 -41.03 -0.39 4.96
N SER A 130 -41.63 -0.95 6.00
CA SER A 130 -43.04 -1.12 6.32
C SER A 130 -43.79 0.21 6.51
N GLY A 131 -45.12 0.13 6.32
CA GLY A 131 -46.12 1.20 6.33
C GLY A 131 -46.01 2.30 7.38
N GLN A 132 -46.02 3.54 6.88
CA GLN A 132 -46.71 4.75 7.37
C GLN A 132 -46.62 5.77 6.21
N PRO A 133 -47.68 6.50 5.84
CA PRO A 133 -47.60 7.52 4.80
C PRO A 133 -46.78 8.70 5.33
N ARG A 134 -45.48 8.71 5.04
CA ARG A 134 -44.63 9.88 5.30
C ARG A 134 -44.84 10.80 4.11
N THR A 135 -45.61 11.86 4.28
CA THR A 135 -45.65 12.95 3.29
C THR A 135 -44.32 13.71 3.29
N ASN A 136 -43.94 14.32 2.18
CA ASN A 136 -42.79 15.24 2.10
C ASN A 136 -43.12 16.65 2.63
N LEU A 137 -44.36 16.85 3.09
CA LEU A 137 -44.87 18.12 3.59
C LEU A 137 -44.79 18.18 5.13
N ILE A 138 -44.15 19.21 5.67
CA ILE A 138 -44.18 19.57 7.08
C ILE A 138 -44.98 20.88 7.17
N ASP A 139 -46.09 20.88 7.91
CA ASP A 139 -47.02 22.03 8.01
C ASP A 139 -47.50 22.56 6.65
N GLY A 140 -47.64 21.67 5.67
CA GLY A 140 -48.06 22.02 4.30
C GLY A 140 -46.96 22.63 3.42
N GLN A 141 -45.71 22.66 3.90
CA GLN A 141 -44.56 23.13 3.14
C GLN A 141 -43.64 21.97 2.78
N PHE A 142 -43.19 21.94 1.52
CA PHE A 142 -42.24 20.94 1.04
C PHE A 142 -40.87 21.14 1.70
N GLN A 143 -40.34 20.09 2.31
CA GLN A 143 -38.98 20.09 2.84
C GLN A 143 -38.03 19.33 1.90
N PRO A 144 -37.06 20.01 1.26
CA PRO A 144 -36.09 19.33 0.40
C PRO A 144 -35.20 18.37 1.19
N VAL A 145 -34.93 17.21 0.59
CA VAL A 145 -33.97 16.21 1.11
C VAL A 145 -32.58 16.82 1.12
N LYS A 146 -31.87 16.68 2.24
CA LYS A 146 -30.52 17.22 2.40
C LYS A 146 -29.51 16.25 1.79
N VAL A 147 -29.19 16.45 0.52
CA VAL A 147 -28.14 15.69 -0.17
C VAL A 147 -26.75 16.30 0.09
N TYR A 148 -25.70 15.51 -0.13
CA TYR A 148 -24.32 15.98 -0.06
C TYR A 148 -24.09 17.17 -1.00
N LYS A 149 -23.23 18.11 -0.56
CA LYS A 149 -22.73 19.19 -1.42
C LYS A 149 -21.35 18.82 -1.92
N SER A 150 -21.09 19.06 -3.20
CA SER A 150 -19.78 18.82 -3.80
C SER A 150 -18.69 19.66 -3.13
N ASP A 151 -19.02 20.90 -2.76
CA ASP A 151 -18.12 21.83 -2.08
C ASP A 151 -17.58 21.30 -0.74
N ASP A 152 -18.34 20.47 -0.04
CA ASP A 152 -17.97 19.91 1.26
C ASP A 152 -16.89 18.81 1.14
N TYR A 153 -16.70 18.24 -0.05
CA TYR A 153 -15.80 17.11 -0.30
C TYR A 153 -14.67 17.41 -1.30
N PHE A 154 -14.94 18.22 -2.32
CA PHE A 154 -13.98 18.59 -3.37
C PHE A 154 -13.35 19.96 -3.14
N GLY A 155 -13.78 20.68 -2.10
CA GLY A 155 -13.45 22.09 -1.88
C GLY A 155 -14.28 23.00 -2.77
N LYS A 156 -14.41 24.27 -2.38
CA LYS A 156 -14.94 25.28 -3.29
C LYS A 156 -13.90 25.49 -4.40
N VAL A 157 -14.33 25.37 -5.65
CA VAL A 157 -13.55 25.95 -6.75
C VAL A 157 -13.47 27.44 -6.44
N GLU A 158 -12.28 27.92 -6.11
CA GLU A 158 -12.04 29.36 -6.04
C GLU A 158 -12.31 29.90 -7.44
N GLU A 159 -13.48 30.50 -7.65
CA GLU A 159 -13.68 31.40 -8.76
C GLU A 159 -12.70 32.54 -8.54
N GLU A 160 -11.53 32.47 -9.18
CA GLU A 160 -10.65 33.62 -9.34
C GLU A 160 -11.48 34.75 -9.96
N THR A 161 -11.93 35.67 -9.12
CA THR A 161 -12.59 36.88 -9.57
C THR A 161 -11.61 37.65 -10.48
N PRO A 162 -12.06 38.21 -11.62
CA PRO A 162 -11.19 38.90 -12.58
C PRO A 162 -10.40 40.11 -12.03
N ALA A 163 -10.58 40.46 -10.76
CA ALA A 163 -9.95 41.61 -10.11
C ALA A 163 -8.46 41.38 -9.77
N GLU A 164 -7.99 40.13 -9.63
CA GLU A 164 -6.58 39.85 -9.28
C GLU A 164 -5.63 39.86 -10.49
N MET A 165 -6.13 39.78 -11.73
CA MET A 165 -5.29 39.91 -12.93
C MET A 165 -4.79 41.35 -13.20
N ILE A 166 -5.32 42.37 -12.51
CA ILE A 166 -4.95 43.78 -12.76
C ILE A 166 -3.74 44.21 -11.90
N LEU A 167 -3.38 43.47 -10.85
CA LEU A 167 -2.28 43.84 -9.94
C LEU A 167 -0.95 43.12 -10.18
N SER A 168 -0.92 42.06 -11.00
CA SER A 168 0.31 41.32 -11.31
C SER A 168 1.04 41.80 -12.57
N GLY A 169 0.51 42.82 -13.25
CA GLY A 169 1.00 43.28 -14.54
C GLY A 169 1.40 44.75 -14.59
N GLN A 170 2.27 45.24 -13.70
CA GLN A 170 3.08 46.46 -13.93
C GLN A 170 4.07 46.72 -12.77
N LEU A 171 5.35 46.47 -13.00
CA LEU A 171 6.45 47.47 -13.07
C LEU A 171 7.82 46.79 -12.89
N ASP A 172 8.63 46.98 -13.95
CA ASP A 172 10.07 46.73 -14.18
C ASP A 172 10.61 45.28 -14.24
#